data_AF-A0A1Z4R9U9-F1
#
_entry.id   AF-A0A1Z4R9U9-F1
#
_cell.length_a   1.000
_cell.length_b   1.000
_cell.length_c   1.000
_cell.angle_alpha   90.00
_cell.angle_beta   90.00
_cell.angle_gamma   90.00
#
_symmetry.space_group_name_H-M   'P 1'
#
loop_
_entity.id
_entity.type
_entity.pdbx_description
1 polymer ?
#
loop_
_entity_poly.entity_id
_entity_poly.type
_entity_poly.pdbx_seq_one_letter_code
_entity_poly.pdbx_strand_id
1 'polypeptide(L)'
;MRTVGTVVNSQENGLIFPNFSFYQNQIWKGSLDCVSFDRHSIKDKLLTLNKPCYIVRLDGNIGVTNDGYICPTENGKNGQVELLATVAPLSTQNLGDPNFLADYGVRYAYSTGAMAGGIASEEMIIALGKAKILGSFGAGGLPPERLEAAINCIQAALPNEPYAFNLIHSPNEPAIEHRAVDLYLKYGVRVVEASAFLDLTPNIVYYRVAGLGLNSSNEIEIKNKVIAKVSRREVASKFLQPAPQRLLKQLIEQGLITEFQASLAEKVPMADDITVEADSGGHTDNRPLVSLLPSMLALRDEIQTQYNYKKAIRVGVAGGIAEPRSALAGFMMGAAYIVTGSINQSCVESGSCEHTKQLLAQAEMADVMMAPAADMFEMGVKLQVLKRGTMFPMRAQKLYELYRAYDSIEAIPLAEREKLEKQVFRKTIAEVWEGTVTYLSQRNPEKLAKAVNNPKFKMALIFRWYLGLSSRWSNSGEKGREVDYQIWCGPAMGGFNDWVRGSYLAEPKNRHVVDVANQIMNGSAYLYRIQSLKIQGLQVHEFYSQYYPTSSTL
;
A
#
# COMPACT_ATOMS: atom_id res chain seq x y z
N MET A 1 -26.22 -16.18 36.77
CA MET A 1 -27.06 -15.15 36.13
C MET A 1 -27.47 -14.12 37.16
N ARG A 2 -26.78 -12.97 37.21
CA ARG A 2 -27.32 -11.75 37.81
C ARG A 2 -27.50 -10.76 36.67
N THR A 3 -28.73 -10.37 36.47
CA THR A 3 -29.19 -9.37 35.49
C THR A 3 -28.39 -8.08 35.71
N VAL A 4 -27.61 -7.70 34.71
CA VAL A 4 -26.96 -6.40 34.62
C VAL A 4 -28.08 -5.35 34.50
N GLY A 5 -27.97 -4.28 35.29
CA GLY A 5 -29.01 -3.28 35.49
C GLY A 5 -29.65 -2.79 34.19
N THR A 6 -30.97 -2.83 34.19
CA THR A 6 -31.87 -2.32 33.15
C THR A 6 -31.57 -0.85 32.85
N VAL A 7 -31.28 -0.57 31.59
CA VAL A 7 -31.08 0.77 31.03
C VAL A 7 -32.46 1.38 30.76
N VAL A 8 -32.72 2.60 31.27
CA VAL A 8 -33.83 3.43 30.83
C VAL A 8 -33.24 4.54 29.99
N ASN A 9 -33.31 4.43 28.66
CA ASN A 9 -33.26 5.57 27.74
C ASN A 9 -34.68 5.70 27.20
N SER A 10 -35.36 6.82 27.49
CA SER A 10 -36.75 7.05 27.03
C SER A 10 -36.86 7.36 25.53
N GLN A 11 -35.72 7.54 24.83
CA GLN A 11 -35.67 7.74 23.40
C GLN A 11 -34.98 6.56 22.69
N GLU A 12 -35.61 6.03 21.64
CA GLU A 12 -35.05 5.00 20.74
C GLU A 12 -33.97 5.55 19.79
N ASN A 13 -33.07 6.41 20.28
CA ASN A 13 -31.97 6.95 19.46
C ASN A 13 -30.80 5.97 19.29
N GLY A 14 -30.82 4.83 19.98
CA GLY A 14 -29.85 3.76 19.83
C GLY A 14 -28.51 4.01 20.53
N LEU A 15 -28.45 4.97 21.46
CA LEU A 15 -27.34 5.15 22.39
C LEU A 15 -27.70 4.55 23.75
N ILE A 16 -26.81 3.72 24.29
CA ILE A 16 -26.97 3.07 25.58
C ILE A 16 -25.67 3.24 26.37
N PHE A 17 -25.77 3.59 27.65
CA PHE A 17 -24.61 3.72 28.52
C PHE A 17 -24.92 3.05 29.87
N PRO A 18 -24.03 2.20 30.39
CA PRO A 18 -24.23 1.51 31.66
C PRO A 18 -24.33 2.52 32.82
N ASN A 19 -24.98 2.13 33.91
CA ASN A 19 -25.19 3.02 35.05
C ASN A 19 -23.95 3.10 35.95
N PHE A 20 -22.86 3.63 35.41
CA PHE A 20 -21.64 3.98 36.16
C PHE A 20 -20.99 5.21 35.52
N SER A 21 -20.39 6.08 36.32
CA SER A 21 -19.75 7.31 35.83
C SER A 21 -18.23 7.25 35.99
N PHE A 22 -17.51 7.42 34.87
CA PHE A 22 -16.05 7.63 34.87
C PHE A 22 -15.66 9.05 35.32
N TYR A 23 -16.58 10.00 35.25
CA TYR A 23 -16.32 11.44 35.38
C TYR A 23 -16.87 12.02 36.68
N GLN A 24 -16.55 11.39 37.82
CA GLN A 24 -17.15 11.73 39.13
C GLN A 24 -16.90 13.18 39.59
N ASN A 25 -15.80 13.79 39.14
CA ASN A 25 -15.39 15.15 39.54
C ASN A 25 -15.46 16.15 38.37
N GLN A 26 -16.11 15.80 37.26
CA GLN A 26 -16.18 16.60 36.05
C GLN A 26 -17.62 16.68 35.53
N ILE A 27 -18.03 17.88 35.12
CA ILE A 27 -19.32 18.09 34.46
C ILE A 27 -19.11 18.76 33.11
N TRP A 28 -20.04 18.52 32.20
CA TRP A 28 -20.13 19.28 30.96
C TRP A 28 -20.96 20.55 31.21
N LYS A 29 -20.47 21.70 30.73
CA LYS A 29 -21.20 22.98 30.70
C LYS A 29 -21.33 23.45 29.25
N GLY A 30 -22.54 23.83 28.86
CA GLY A 30 -22.86 24.35 27.52
C GLY A 30 -24.35 24.63 27.38
N SER A 31 -24.77 25.20 26.25
CA SER A 31 -26.20 25.40 25.96
C SER A 31 -26.88 24.05 25.75
N LEU A 32 -28.03 23.79 26.38
CA LEU A 32 -28.75 22.53 26.19
C LEU A 32 -29.25 22.34 24.76
N ASP A 33 -29.50 23.43 24.03
CA ASP A 33 -29.94 23.43 22.63
C ASP A 33 -28.90 22.82 21.67
N CYS A 34 -27.63 22.73 22.09
CA CYS A 34 -26.58 22.11 21.28
C CYS A 34 -26.52 20.59 21.43
N VAL A 35 -27.33 19.98 22.31
CA VAL A 35 -27.36 18.53 22.51
C VAL A 35 -28.34 17.90 21.53
N SER A 36 -27.84 17.04 20.65
CA SER A 36 -28.68 16.29 19.71
C SER A 36 -29.12 14.96 20.29
N PHE A 37 -30.40 14.66 20.05
CA PHE A 37 -31.06 13.44 20.47
C PHE A 37 -31.60 12.62 19.30
N ASP A 38 -31.81 13.22 18.13
CA ASP A 38 -32.23 12.52 16.92
C ASP A 38 -31.05 11.84 16.22
N ARG A 39 -31.34 10.74 15.51
CA ARG A 39 -30.29 9.87 14.97
C ARG A 39 -29.40 10.54 13.94
N HIS A 40 -29.95 11.40 13.08
CA HIS A 40 -29.19 12.04 12.01
C HIS A 40 -28.26 13.11 12.58
N SER A 41 -28.76 14.00 13.43
CA SER A 41 -27.92 15.03 14.05
C SER A 41 -26.85 14.41 14.97
N ILE A 42 -27.16 13.30 15.65
CA ILE A 42 -26.14 12.52 16.39
C ILE A 42 -25.04 12.02 15.43
N LYS A 43 -25.42 11.43 14.28
CA LYS A 43 -24.46 10.93 13.29
C LYS A 43 -23.59 12.06 12.76
N ASP A 44 -24.16 13.21 12.44
CA ASP A 44 -23.43 14.40 11.96
C ASP A 44 -22.43 14.90 12.99
N LYS A 45 -22.82 14.95 14.27
CA LYS A 45 -21.90 15.35 15.35
C LYS A 45 -20.76 14.34 15.57
N LEU A 46 -21.04 13.05 15.42
CA LEU A 46 -20.01 12.01 15.46
C LEU A 46 -19.04 12.14 14.27
N LEU A 47 -19.55 12.44 13.07
CA LEU A 47 -18.78 12.66 11.84
C LEU A 47 -18.01 13.99 11.84
N THR A 48 -18.35 14.95 12.70
CA THR A 48 -17.64 16.24 12.82
C THR A 48 -16.33 16.08 13.59
N LEU A 49 -15.30 15.55 12.91
CA LEU A 49 -14.05 15.11 13.53
C LEU A 49 -13.21 16.24 14.13
N ASN A 50 -13.25 17.43 13.54
CA ASN A 50 -12.45 18.59 13.95
C ASN A 50 -12.96 19.30 15.24
N LYS A 51 -14.08 18.84 15.82
CA LYS A 51 -14.59 19.31 17.11
C LYS A 51 -14.53 18.21 18.17
N PRO A 52 -14.50 18.55 19.48
CA PRO A 52 -14.67 17.55 20.52
C PRO A 52 -16.02 16.85 20.37
N CYS A 53 -16.16 15.66 20.93
CA CYS A 53 -17.41 14.93 20.98
C CYS A 53 -17.72 14.59 22.43
N TYR A 54 -18.78 15.18 22.99
CA TYR A 54 -19.27 14.92 24.33
C TYR A 54 -20.53 14.07 24.25
N ILE A 55 -20.56 13.01 25.04
CA ILE A 55 -21.76 12.21 25.30
C ILE A 55 -22.28 12.63 26.67
N VAL A 56 -23.52 13.08 26.71
CA VAL A 56 -24.14 13.61 27.93
C VAL A 56 -25.47 12.93 28.20
N ARG A 57 -25.82 12.80 29.48
CA ARG A 57 -27.17 12.44 29.92
C ARG A 57 -27.88 13.69 30.39
N LEU A 58 -29.03 14.00 29.78
CA LEU A 58 -29.89 15.12 30.15
C LEU A 58 -31.30 14.58 30.37
N ASP A 59 -31.84 14.78 31.56
CA ASP A 59 -33.19 14.32 31.95
C ASP A 59 -33.44 12.84 31.63
N GLY A 60 -32.42 11.99 31.86
CA GLY A 60 -32.45 10.55 31.59
C GLY A 60 -32.18 10.13 30.15
N ASN A 61 -32.17 11.05 29.18
CA ASN A 61 -31.88 10.78 27.78
C ASN A 61 -30.39 10.97 27.46
N ILE A 62 -29.83 10.11 26.62
CA ILE A 62 -28.43 10.21 26.18
C ILE A 62 -28.38 10.97 24.85
N GLY A 63 -27.61 12.06 24.82
CA GLY A 63 -27.42 12.90 23.65
C GLY A 63 -25.94 13.17 23.35
N VAL A 64 -25.70 13.77 22.18
CA VAL A 64 -24.36 14.08 21.68
C VAL A 64 -24.22 15.57 21.40
N THR A 65 -23.09 16.16 21.77
CA THR A 65 -22.75 17.54 21.41
C THR A 65 -21.28 17.70 21.03
N ASN A 66 -20.99 18.66 20.15
CA ASN A 66 -19.63 19.07 19.81
C ASN A 66 -19.24 20.43 20.41
N ASP A 67 -20.12 21.02 21.20
CA ASP A 67 -19.97 22.35 21.79
C ASP A 67 -20.00 22.24 23.33
N GLY A 68 -19.65 23.34 24.01
CA GLY A 68 -19.47 23.36 25.46
C GLY A 68 -18.05 22.98 25.88
N TYR A 69 -17.86 22.80 27.18
CA TYR A 69 -16.56 22.51 27.80
C TYR A 69 -16.72 21.69 29.08
N ILE A 70 -15.64 21.02 29.49
CA ILE A 70 -15.58 20.26 30.74
C ILE A 70 -15.05 21.17 31.84
N CYS A 71 -15.70 21.19 33.00
CA CYS A 71 -15.19 21.87 34.19
C CYS A 71 -15.29 20.98 35.44
N PRO A 72 -14.53 21.27 36.51
CA PRO A 72 -14.68 20.59 37.79
C PRO A 72 -16.11 20.73 38.33
N THR A 73 -16.57 19.73 39.07
CA THR A 73 -17.79 19.81 39.89
C THR A 73 -17.63 20.88 40.97
N GLU A 74 -18.45 21.93 40.95
CA GLU A 74 -18.55 22.89 42.05
C GLU A 74 -19.38 22.27 43.21
N ASN A 75 -18.97 22.50 44.45
CA ASN A 75 -19.61 21.93 45.65
C ASN A 75 -21.13 22.16 45.64
N GLY A 76 -21.89 21.08 45.46
CA GLY A 76 -23.32 21.03 45.77
C GLY A 76 -24.25 21.62 44.72
N LYS A 77 -24.40 20.92 43.59
CA LYS A 77 -25.68 20.66 42.89
C LYS A 77 -25.39 19.71 41.73
N ASN A 78 -25.98 18.51 41.74
CA ASN A 78 -26.04 17.65 40.56
C ASN A 78 -26.78 18.43 39.47
N GLY A 79 -26.06 18.96 38.50
CA GLY A 79 -26.67 19.65 37.36
C GLY A 79 -27.59 18.70 36.58
N GLN A 80 -28.53 19.27 35.82
CA GLN A 80 -29.42 18.52 34.91
C GLN A 80 -28.66 17.69 33.86
N VAL A 81 -27.36 17.94 33.67
CA VAL A 81 -26.51 17.28 32.67
C VAL A 81 -25.37 16.51 33.33
N GLU A 82 -25.27 15.23 33.02
CA GLU A 82 -24.16 14.35 33.39
C GLU A 82 -23.25 14.13 32.16
N LEU A 83 -21.93 14.23 32.33
CA LEU A 83 -20.95 13.83 31.31
C LEU A 83 -20.72 12.31 31.38
N LEU A 84 -20.96 11.60 30.28
CA LEU A 84 -20.79 10.14 30.19
C LEU A 84 -19.47 9.74 29.54
N ALA A 85 -19.13 10.37 28.41
CA ALA A 85 -17.93 10.08 27.64
C ALA A 85 -17.47 11.32 26.86
N THR A 86 -16.18 11.38 26.56
CA THR A 86 -15.64 12.43 25.69
C THR A 86 -14.54 11.92 24.78
N VAL A 87 -14.45 12.49 23.59
CA VAL A 87 -13.33 12.31 22.65
C VAL A 87 -12.90 13.68 22.16
N ALA A 88 -11.59 13.91 22.18
CA ALA A 88 -10.99 15.14 21.67
C ALA A 88 -11.25 15.35 20.16
N PRO A 89 -11.08 16.57 19.63
CA PRO A 89 -10.93 16.77 18.20
C PRO A 89 -9.89 15.83 17.61
N LEU A 90 -10.18 15.29 16.43
CA LEU A 90 -9.29 14.42 15.68
C LEU A 90 -9.19 14.93 14.25
N SER A 91 -7.96 15.11 13.78
CA SER A 91 -7.66 15.31 12.37
C SER A 91 -7.15 13.99 11.79
N THR A 92 -7.37 13.76 10.49
CA THR A 92 -6.73 12.68 9.75
C THR A 92 -5.20 12.76 9.80
N GLN A 93 -4.63 13.95 10.04
CA GLN A 93 -3.19 14.15 10.24
C GLN A 93 -2.69 13.58 11.59
N ASN A 94 -3.58 13.26 12.53
CA ASN A 94 -3.22 12.59 13.78
C ASN A 94 -3.11 11.07 13.62
N LEU A 95 -3.49 10.51 12.47
CA LEU A 95 -3.28 9.10 12.17
C LEU A 95 -1.87 8.91 11.60
N GLY A 96 -1.08 8.04 12.24
CA GLY A 96 0.30 7.75 11.85
C GLY A 96 1.32 8.72 12.44
N ASP A 97 2.50 8.80 11.81
CA ASP A 97 3.63 9.59 12.28
C ASP A 97 3.64 10.99 11.60
N PRO A 98 3.56 12.10 12.37
CA PRO A 98 3.61 13.44 11.80
C PRO A 98 4.94 13.77 11.09
N ASN A 99 6.03 13.09 11.45
CA ASN A 99 7.31 13.27 10.75
C ASN A 99 7.27 12.70 9.33
N PHE A 100 6.44 11.69 9.06
CA PHE A 100 6.20 11.23 7.69
C PHE A 100 5.54 12.34 6.86
N LEU A 101 4.54 13.02 7.43
CA LEU A 101 3.87 14.15 6.78
C LEU A 101 4.85 15.26 6.44
N ALA A 102 5.66 15.66 7.41
CA ALA A 102 6.65 16.74 7.26
C ALA A 102 7.77 16.35 6.29
N ASP A 103 8.34 15.14 6.42
CA ASP A 103 9.46 14.70 5.60
C ASP A 103 9.05 14.55 4.12
N TYR A 104 7.82 14.12 3.83
CA TYR A 104 7.36 13.92 2.44
C TYR A 104 6.48 15.04 1.91
N GLY A 105 6.13 16.05 2.71
CA GLY A 105 5.26 17.16 2.27
C GLY A 105 3.83 16.69 1.93
N VAL A 106 3.32 15.72 2.69
CA VAL A 106 2.01 15.07 2.45
C VAL A 106 1.02 15.39 3.56
N ARG A 107 -0.28 15.33 3.25
CA ARG A 107 -1.37 15.58 4.21
C ARG A 107 -1.84 14.34 4.97
N TYR A 108 -1.48 13.14 4.51
CA TYR A 108 -1.86 11.87 5.11
C TYR A 108 -0.65 10.96 5.30
N ALA A 109 -0.66 10.19 6.39
CA ALA A 109 0.23 9.07 6.60
C ALA A 109 -0.23 7.87 5.76
N TYR A 110 -0.28 8.10 4.45
CA TYR A 110 -0.85 7.22 3.43
C TYR A 110 0.00 7.31 2.17
N SER A 111 0.22 6.17 1.52
CA SER A 111 0.85 6.11 0.21
C SER A 111 0.15 5.09 -0.69
N THR A 112 0.19 5.28 -2.01
CA THR A 112 -0.10 4.21 -2.96
C THR A 112 1.20 3.51 -3.36
N GLY A 113 1.28 2.19 -3.15
CA GLY A 113 2.44 1.40 -3.58
C GLY A 113 2.52 1.29 -5.10
N ALA A 114 3.72 1.06 -5.63
CA ALA A 114 3.89 0.91 -7.06
C ALA A 114 3.19 -0.34 -7.60
N MET A 115 2.67 -0.20 -8.81
CA MET A 115 2.08 -1.28 -9.59
C MET A 115 2.79 -1.31 -10.95
N ALA A 116 3.47 -2.42 -11.23
CA ALA A 116 4.44 -2.56 -12.33
C ALA A 116 3.85 -2.28 -13.72
N GLY A 117 4.72 -2.02 -14.70
CA GLY A 117 4.34 -1.81 -16.09
C GLY A 117 3.52 -0.53 -16.31
N GLY A 118 3.70 0.48 -15.46
CA GLY A 118 2.95 1.74 -15.53
C GLY A 118 1.49 1.65 -15.07
N ILE A 119 1.10 0.59 -14.35
CA ILE A 119 -0.26 0.49 -13.77
C ILE A 119 -0.48 1.61 -12.73
N ALA A 120 0.53 1.87 -11.89
CA ALA A 120 0.65 3.12 -11.15
C ALA A 120 1.22 4.17 -12.11
N SER A 121 0.31 4.76 -12.88
CA SER A 121 0.56 5.62 -14.03
C SER A 121 0.97 7.04 -13.64
N GLU A 122 1.43 7.83 -14.61
CA GLU A 122 1.65 9.26 -14.41
C GLU A 122 0.39 9.97 -13.96
N GLU A 123 -0.78 9.66 -14.54
CA GLU A 123 -2.06 10.27 -14.16
C GLU A 123 -2.38 10.04 -12.68
N MET A 124 -2.14 8.82 -12.19
CA MET A 124 -2.35 8.47 -10.79
C MET A 124 -1.41 9.24 -9.87
N ILE A 125 -0.11 9.27 -10.20
CA ILE A 125 0.89 9.98 -9.39
C ILE A 125 0.65 11.48 -9.39
N ILE A 126 0.26 12.06 -10.53
CA ILE A 126 -0.06 13.49 -10.65
C ILE A 126 -1.31 13.83 -9.82
N ALA A 127 -2.36 13.01 -9.88
CA ALA A 127 -3.58 13.22 -9.10
C ALA A 127 -3.28 13.20 -7.59
N LEU A 128 -2.51 12.20 -7.13
CA LEU A 128 -2.11 12.05 -5.73
C LEU A 128 -1.21 13.20 -5.28
N GLY A 129 -0.19 13.54 -6.07
CA GLY A 129 0.77 14.61 -5.76
C GLY A 129 0.09 15.97 -5.62
N LYS A 130 -0.84 16.30 -6.53
CA LYS A 130 -1.66 17.53 -6.44
C LYS A 130 -2.51 17.57 -5.16
N ALA A 131 -2.99 16.42 -4.71
CA ALA A 131 -3.71 16.28 -3.45
C ALA A 131 -2.79 16.20 -2.21
N LYS A 132 -1.47 16.32 -2.38
CA LYS A 132 -0.44 16.12 -1.35
C LYS A 132 -0.54 14.74 -0.68
N ILE A 133 -0.74 13.70 -1.48
CA ILE A 133 -0.71 12.30 -1.07
C ILE A 133 0.45 11.62 -1.78
N LEU A 134 1.24 10.80 -1.08
CA LEU A 134 2.37 10.11 -1.70
C LEU A 134 1.86 8.99 -2.63
N GLY A 135 2.50 8.85 -3.78
CA GLY A 135 2.32 7.70 -4.65
C GLY A 135 3.63 7.32 -5.32
N SER A 136 3.85 6.01 -5.51
CA SER A 136 5.04 5.47 -6.15
C SER A 136 4.75 5.05 -7.60
N PHE A 137 5.41 5.69 -8.57
CA PHE A 137 5.26 5.37 -9.97
C PHE A 137 5.70 3.94 -10.31
N GLY A 138 4.92 3.26 -11.14
CA GLY A 138 5.07 1.86 -11.54
C GLY A 138 6.20 1.57 -12.51
N ALA A 139 7.44 1.90 -12.16
CA ALA A 139 8.61 1.79 -13.05
C ALA A 139 9.00 0.35 -13.43
N GLY A 140 8.64 -0.65 -12.61
CA GLY A 140 9.03 -2.04 -12.82
C GLY A 140 8.64 -2.57 -14.21
N GLY A 141 9.63 -3.10 -14.95
CA GLY A 141 9.42 -3.68 -16.28
C GLY A 141 9.33 -2.67 -17.44
N LEU A 142 9.41 -1.36 -17.17
CA LEU A 142 9.44 -0.34 -18.23
C LEU A 142 10.84 -0.19 -18.84
N PRO A 143 10.95 0.07 -20.15
CA PRO A 143 12.23 0.40 -20.76
C PRO A 143 12.72 1.81 -20.34
N PRO A 144 14.03 2.09 -20.40
CA PRO A 144 14.62 3.36 -19.95
C PRO A 144 13.97 4.60 -20.57
N GLU A 145 13.64 4.58 -21.86
CA GLU A 145 13.06 5.71 -22.58
C GLU A 145 11.66 6.04 -22.04
N ARG A 146 10.88 5.01 -21.69
CA ARG A 146 9.55 5.17 -21.08
C ARG A 146 9.64 5.68 -19.66
N LEU A 147 10.67 5.26 -18.91
CA LEU A 147 10.94 5.73 -17.55
C LEU A 147 11.35 7.20 -17.55
N GLU A 148 12.26 7.60 -18.44
CA GLU A 148 12.68 9.00 -18.62
C GLU A 148 11.49 9.90 -19.02
N ALA A 149 10.62 9.43 -19.92
CA ALA A 149 9.39 10.14 -20.26
C ALA A 149 8.45 10.32 -19.06
N ALA A 150 8.28 9.29 -18.22
CA ALA A 150 7.46 9.36 -17.02
C ALA A 150 8.01 10.38 -16.02
N ILE A 151 9.33 10.39 -15.80
CA ILE A 151 10.00 11.35 -14.90
C ILE A 151 9.71 12.78 -15.36
N ASN A 152 9.95 13.08 -16.63
CA ASN A 152 9.70 14.41 -17.18
C ASN A 152 8.23 14.82 -17.08
N CYS A 153 7.30 13.92 -17.38
CA CYS A 153 5.86 14.18 -17.29
C CYS A 153 5.42 14.50 -15.84
N ILE A 154 5.82 13.65 -14.89
CA ILE A 154 5.47 13.82 -13.47
C ILE A 154 6.09 15.10 -12.92
N GLN A 155 7.38 15.37 -13.18
CA GLN A 155 8.06 16.57 -12.67
C GLN A 155 7.51 17.87 -13.27
N ALA A 156 7.10 17.86 -14.54
CA ALA A 156 6.45 19.02 -15.15
C ALA A 156 5.11 19.35 -14.49
N ALA A 157 4.36 18.33 -14.05
CA ALA A 157 3.08 18.50 -13.38
C ALA A 157 3.20 18.71 -11.86
N LEU A 158 4.30 18.25 -11.25
CA LEU A 158 4.57 18.23 -9.82
C LEU A 158 5.96 18.83 -9.52
N PRO A 159 6.19 20.13 -9.75
CA PRO A 159 7.49 20.74 -9.52
C PRO A 159 7.90 20.72 -8.04
N ASN A 160 6.93 20.82 -7.12
CA ASN A 160 7.17 20.85 -5.66
C ASN A 160 6.27 19.87 -4.88
N GLU A 161 5.36 19.18 -5.57
CA GLU A 161 4.43 18.22 -5.02
C GLU A 161 5.11 16.87 -4.77
N PRO A 162 4.61 16.08 -3.81
CA PRO A 162 5.19 14.78 -3.49
C PRO A 162 4.94 13.76 -4.61
N TYR A 163 5.98 13.01 -4.94
CA TYR A 163 5.92 11.79 -5.73
C TYR A 163 7.10 10.89 -5.37
N ALA A 164 6.96 9.59 -5.64
CA ALA A 164 8.04 8.62 -5.54
C ALA A 164 8.13 7.80 -6.84
N PHE A 165 9.28 7.18 -7.06
CA PHE A 165 9.47 6.20 -8.13
C PHE A 165 9.85 4.84 -7.55
N ASN A 166 9.31 3.77 -8.14
CA ASN A 166 9.74 2.43 -7.77
C ASN A 166 11.16 2.14 -8.27
N LEU A 167 12.00 1.58 -7.42
CA LEU A 167 13.22 0.89 -7.82
C LEU A 167 13.04 -0.58 -7.48
N ILE A 168 12.84 -1.41 -8.50
CA ILE A 168 12.67 -2.84 -8.33
C ILE A 168 14.01 -3.55 -8.49
N HIS A 169 14.33 -4.42 -7.54
CA HIS A 169 15.51 -5.25 -7.63
C HIS A 169 15.40 -6.23 -8.81
N SER A 170 16.45 -6.27 -9.65
CA SER A 170 16.50 -7.12 -10.85
C SER A 170 17.74 -8.01 -10.82
N PRO A 171 17.75 -9.11 -10.02
CA PRO A 171 18.96 -9.90 -9.76
C PRO A 171 19.57 -10.50 -11.03
N ASN A 172 18.73 -10.86 -12.00
CA ASN A 172 19.17 -11.43 -13.28
C ASN A 172 19.58 -10.38 -14.32
N GLU A 173 19.31 -9.10 -14.07
CA GLU A 173 19.58 -7.99 -14.99
C GLU A 173 20.02 -6.70 -14.23
N PRO A 174 21.16 -6.73 -13.51
CA PRO A 174 21.60 -5.59 -12.67
C PRO A 174 21.74 -4.26 -13.42
N ALA A 175 22.01 -4.31 -14.73
CA ALA A 175 22.08 -3.13 -15.59
C ALA A 175 20.76 -2.37 -15.72
N ILE A 176 19.60 -3.02 -15.49
CA ILE A 176 18.30 -2.32 -15.45
C ILE A 176 18.22 -1.46 -14.20
N GLU A 177 18.59 -2.01 -13.05
CA GLU A 177 18.59 -1.31 -11.76
C GLU A 177 19.57 -0.12 -11.77
N HIS A 178 20.77 -0.30 -12.34
CA HIS A 178 21.75 0.76 -12.51
C HIS A 178 21.23 1.92 -13.35
N ARG A 179 20.68 1.62 -14.55
CA ARG A 179 20.10 2.64 -15.44
C ARG A 179 18.95 3.42 -14.81
N ALA A 180 18.12 2.76 -14.00
CA ALA A 180 17.06 3.45 -13.26
C ALA A 180 17.63 4.44 -12.24
N VAL A 181 18.66 4.03 -11.48
CA VAL A 181 19.35 4.92 -10.52
C VAL A 181 20.01 6.11 -11.24
N ASP A 182 20.68 5.88 -12.37
CA ASP A 182 21.28 6.97 -13.16
C ASP A 182 20.23 8.00 -13.59
N LEU A 183 19.08 7.55 -14.10
CA LEU A 183 17.98 8.44 -14.45
C LEU A 183 17.44 9.19 -13.22
N TYR A 184 17.24 8.50 -12.09
CA TYR A 184 16.75 9.14 -10.86
C TYR A 184 17.71 10.21 -10.34
N LEU A 185 19.02 9.96 -10.39
CA LEU A 185 20.02 10.94 -10.00
C LEU A 185 20.14 12.09 -11.00
N LYS A 186 20.14 11.80 -12.31
CA LYS A 186 20.19 12.79 -13.40
C LYS A 186 19.03 13.79 -13.31
N TYR A 187 17.82 13.30 -13.06
CA TYR A 187 16.61 14.13 -12.99
C TYR A 187 16.26 14.60 -11.58
N GLY A 188 17.05 14.24 -10.57
CA GLY A 188 16.81 14.66 -9.19
C GLY A 188 15.53 14.09 -8.57
N VAL A 189 15.16 12.86 -8.90
CA VAL A 189 14.08 12.12 -8.24
C VAL A 189 14.48 11.84 -6.78
N ARG A 190 13.78 12.46 -5.82
CA ARG A 190 14.19 12.50 -4.41
C ARG A 190 13.60 11.42 -3.51
N VAL A 191 12.62 10.65 -3.97
CA VAL A 191 12.00 9.57 -3.19
C VAL A 191 11.91 8.32 -4.04
N VAL A 192 12.44 7.22 -3.52
CA VAL A 192 12.34 5.91 -4.14
C VAL A 192 11.66 4.91 -3.21
N GLU A 193 10.73 4.14 -3.77
CA GLU A 193 10.23 2.90 -3.15
C GLU A 193 11.11 1.74 -3.63
N ALA A 194 11.98 1.23 -2.75
CA ALA A 194 12.85 0.10 -3.04
C ALA A 194 12.11 -1.22 -2.77
N SER A 195 11.92 -2.05 -3.79
CA SER A 195 11.10 -3.28 -3.70
C SER A 195 11.78 -4.51 -4.30
N ALA A 196 11.38 -5.70 -3.85
CA ALA A 196 11.92 -7.00 -4.25
C ALA A 196 13.40 -7.25 -3.93
N PHE A 197 14.04 -6.38 -3.14
CA PHE A 197 15.43 -6.57 -2.71
C PHE A 197 15.57 -7.78 -1.78
N LEU A 198 16.61 -8.58 -2.03
CA LEU A 198 17.00 -9.72 -1.19
C LEU A 198 18.20 -9.38 -0.28
N ASP A 199 19.03 -8.45 -0.74
CA ASP A 199 20.13 -7.84 0.00
C ASP A 199 20.36 -6.42 -0.58
N LEU A 200 21.20 -5.62 0.05
CA LEU A 200 21.61 -4.34 -0.50
C LEU A 200 22.48 -4.54 -1.75
N THR A 201 22.22 -3.73 -2.77
CA THR A 201 23.01 -3.68 -4.00
C THR A 201 23.87 -2.41 -4.04
N PRO A 202 24.94 -2.38 -4.85
CA PRO A 202 25.67 -1.13 -5.10
C PRO A 202 24.76 0.02 -5.58
N ASN A 203 23.71 -0.27 -6.36
CA ASN A 203 22.87 0.79 -6.95
C ASN A 203 21.99 1.49 -5.92
N ILE A 204 21.34 0.76 -5.00
CA ILE A 204 20.51 1.40 -3.96
C ILE A 204 21.37 2.13 -2.93
N VAL A 205 22.57 1.61 -2.64
CA VAL A 205 23.57 2.32 -1.82
C VAL A 205 24.01 3.60 -2.54
N TYR A 206 24.31 3.54 -3.83
CA TYR A 206 24.68 4.71 -4.61
C TYR A 206 23.59 5.78 -4.58
N TYR A 207 22.34 5.41 -4.88
CA TYR A 207 21.21 6.35 -4.85
C TYR A 207 21.08 7.06 -3.50
N ARG A 208 21.14 6.29 -2.40
CA ARG A 208 21.05 6.82 -1.03
C ARG A 208 22.19 7.79 -0.72
N VAL A 209 23.43 7.34 -0.95
CA VAL A 209 24.64 8.05 -0.50
C VAL A 209 24.93 9.29 -1.35
N ALA A 210 24.63 9.25 -2.65
CA ALA A 210 24.75 10.41 -3.53
C ALA A 210 23.87 11.60 -3.09
N GLY A 211 22.80 11.34 -2.32
CA GLY A 211 21.92 12.37 -1.76
C GLY A 211 22.35 12.93 -0.41
N LEU A 212 23.48 12.49 0.16
CA LEU A 212 23.95 12.95 1.47
C LEU A 212 24.79 14.23 1.35
N GLY A 213 24.58 15.13 2.31
CA GLY A 213 25.37 16.35 2.48
C GLY A 213 25.18 16.93 3.88
N LEU A 214 25.65 18.16 4.09
CA LEU A 214 25.35 18.94 5.29
C LEU A 214 24.48 20.14 4.92
N ASN A 215 23.54 20.48 5.81
CA ASN A 215 22.78 21.73 5.71
C ASN A 215 23.58 22.92 6.28
N SER A 216 23.00 24.12 6.24
CA SER A 216 23.61 25.36 6.76
C SER A 216 23.93 25.33 8.26
N SER A 217 23.37 24.39 9.01
CA SER A 217 23.60 24.18 10.45
C SER A 217 24.61 23.05 10.73
N ASN A 218 25.32 22.56 9.70
CA ASN A 218 26.25 21.42 9.78
C ASN A 218 25.59 20.10 10.23
N GLU A 219 24.29 19.95 10.02
CA GLU A 219 23.58 18.70 10.27
C GLU A 219 23.48 17.87 8.99
N ILE A 220 23.45 16.54 9.12
CA ILE A 220 23.33 15.64 7.97
C ILE A 220 21.98 15.89 7.28
N GLU A 221 22.06 16.28 6.02
CA GLU A 221 20.93 16.43 5.12
C GLU A 221 20.82 15.20 4.21
N ILE A 222 19.63 14.62 4.17
CA ILE A 222 19.29 13.44 3.38
C ILE A 222 18.35 13.88 2.26
N LYS A 223 18.89 14.15 1.07
CA LYS A 223 18.12 14.62 -0.09
C LYS A 223 17.41 13.48 -0.82
N ASN A 224 18.06 12.32 -0.90
CA ASN A 224 17.51 11.14 -1.57
C ASN A 224 16.95 10.19 -0.50
N LYS A 225 15.63 10.10 -0.44
CA LYS A 225 14.89 9.32 0.53
C LYS A 225 14.56 7.94 -0.02
N VAL A 226 14.61 6.94 0.86
CA VAL A 226 14.34 5.54 0.50
C VAL A 226 13.25 4.99 1.42
N ILE A 227 12.20 4.49 0.79
CA ILE A 227 11.13 3.70 1.42
C ILE A 227 11.36 2.25 1.00
N ALA A 228 11.85 1.40 1.90
CA ALA A 228 12.12 0.00 1.57
C ALA A 228 10.90 -0.88 1.87
N LYS A 229 10.35 -1.52 0.84
CA LYS A 229 9.21 -2.43 0.95
C LYS A 229 9.68 -3.87 1.10
N VAL A 230 9.41 -4.45 2.26
CA VAL A 230 9.98 -5.74 2.70
C VAL A 230 8.96 -6.57 3.46
N SER A 231 9.11 -7.89 3.38
CA SER A 231 8.26 -8.86 4.11
C SER A 231 9.06 -9.74 5.07
N ARG A 232 10.39 -9.56 5.15
CA ARG A 232 11.30 -10.43 5.89
C ARG A 232 12.27 -9.64 6.78
N ARG A 233 12.46 -10.11 8.02
CA ARG A 233 13.30 -9.42 9.02
C ARG A 233 14.73 -9.27 8.55
N GLU A 234 15.28 -10.30 7.92
CA GLU A 234 16.66 -10.33 7.42
C GLU A 234 16.93 -9.23 6.40
N VAL A 235 15.96 -8.93 5.52
CA VAL A 235 16.07 -7.85 4.53
C VAL A 235 15.83 -6.49 5.19
N ALA A 236 14.79 -6.39 6.04
CA ALA A 236 14.50 -5.17 6.78
C ALA A 236 15.70 -4.69 7.60
N SER A 237 16.39 -5.62 8.27
CA SER A 237 17.59 -5.35 9.07
C SER A 237 18.70 -4.68 8.25
N LYS A 238 18.85 -5.00 6.97
CA LYS A 238 19.84 -4.35 6.09
C LYS A 238 19.50 -2.90 5.81
N PHE A 239 18.23 -2.61 5.53
CA PHE A 239 17.77 -1.24 5.25
C PHE A 239 17.70 -0.36 6.50
N LEU A 240 17.50 -0.97 7.67
CA LEU A 240 17.49 -0.27 8.96
C LEU A 240 18.90 0.10 9.44
N GLN A 241 19.95 -0.52 8.89
CA GLN A 241 21.35 -0.27 9.23
C GLN A 241 22.02 0.72 8.25
N PRO A 242 23.21 1.26 8.58
CA PRO A 242 24.00 2.06 7.66
C PRO A 242 24.51 1.25 6.46
N ALA A 243 24.95 1.95 5.42
CA ALA A 243 25.51 1.33 4.23
C ALA A 243 26.75 0.46 4.57
N PRO A 244 26.85 -0.79 4.04
CA PRO A 244 28.01 -1.63 4.28
C PRO A 244 29.31 -1.03 3.72
N GLN A 245 30.37 -1.02 4.54
CA GLN A 245 31.69 -0.51 4.18
C GLN A 245 32.24 -1.05 2.86
N ARG A 246 32.01 -2.35 2.58
CA ARG A 246 32.43 -2.99 1.32
C ARG A 246 31.81 -2.30 0.10
N LEU A 247 30.52 -1.96 0.17
CA LEU A 247 29.81 -1.30 -0.93
C LEU A 247 30.22 0.17 -1.05
N LEU A 248 30.41 0.87 0.09
CA LEU A 248 30.91 2.25 0.08
C LEU A 248 32.29 2.35 -0.58
N LYS A 249 33.24 1.48 -0.19
CA LYS A 249 34.58 1.43 -0.78
C LYS A 249 34.52 1.18 -2.29
N GLN A 250 33.70 0.23 -2.73
CA GLN A 250 33.50 -0.05 -4.15
C GLN A 250 33.00 1.20 -4.91
N LEU A 251 32.05 1.95 -4.35
CA LEU A 251 31.49 3.14 -5.00
C LEU A 251 32.48 4.32 -5.02
N ILE A 252 33.34 4.45 -4.01
CA ILE A 252 34.44 5.43 -3.99
C ILE A 252 35.46 5.10 -5.08
N GLU A 253 35.88 3.83 -5.18
CA GLU A 253 36.84 3.38 -6.21
C GLU A 253 36.31 3.60 -7.64
N GLN A 254 34.99 3.55 -7.82
CA GLN A 254 34.31 3.87 -9.08
C GLN A 254 34.09 5.37 -9.33
N GLY A 255 34.41 6.23 -8.35
CA GLY A 255 34.21 7.68 -8.43
C GLY A 255 32.73 8.11 -8.40
N LEU A 256 31.83 7.23 -7.98
CA LEU A 256 30.38 7.52 -7.95
C LEU A 256 29.96 8.32 -6.71
N ILE A 257 30.72 8.19 -5.62
CA ILE A 257 30.52 8.94 -4.37
C ILE A 257 31.86 9.46 -3.85
N THR A 258 31.80 10.48 -3.00
CA THR A 258 32.97 11.02 -2.29
C THR A 258 33.22 10.30 -0.96
N GLU A 259 34.45 10.34 -0.45
CA GLU A 259 34.78 9.87 0.91
C GLU A 259 33.94 10.58 1.98
N PHE A 260 33.68 11.87 1.78
CA PHE A 260 32.84 12.65 2.68
C PHE A 260 31.42 12.09 2.74
N GLN A 261 30.78 11.83 1.59
CA GLN A 261 29.45 11.20 1.54
C GLN A 261 29.45 9.81 2.19
N ALA A 262 30.49 9.01 1.98
CA ALA A 262 30.62 7.70 2.64
C ALA A 262 30.71 7.84 4.17
N SER A 263 31.44 8.83 4.69
CA SER A 263 31.51 9.08 6.14
C SER A 263 30.17 9.52 6.75
N LEU A 264 29.32 10.20 5.96
CA LEU A 264 27.96 10.54 6.38
C LEU A 264 27.05 9.30 6.35
N ALA A 265 27.24 8.42 5.37
CA ALA A 265 26.44 7.21 5.19
C ALA A 265 26.52 6.23 6.37
N GLU A 266 27.62 6.27 7.13
CA GLU A 266 27.80 5.47 8.35
C GLU A 266 26.88 5.89 9.50
N LYS A 267 26.37 7.13 9.47
CA LYS A 267 25.61 7.77 10.55
C LYS A 267 24.11 7.79 10.30
N VAL A 268 23.66 7.26 9.17
CA VAL A 268 22.26 7.26 8.75
C VAL A 268 21.86 5.85 8.31
N PRO A 269 20.57 5.49 8.44
CA PRO A 269 20.08 4.23 7.90
C PRO A 269 20.02 4.27 6.37
N MET A 270 20.06 3.09 5.76
CA MET A 270 19.88 2.92 4.31
C MET A 270 18.49 3.33 3.83
N ALA A 271 17.46 3.19 4.66
CA ALA A 271 16.10 3.66 4.40
C ALA A 271 15.58 4.57 5.52
N ASP A 272 14.82 5.60 5.16
CA ASP A 272 14.13 6.49 6.11
C ASP A 272 12.86 5.83 6.66
N ASP A 273 12.27 4.96 5.84
CA ASP A 273 11.01 4.30 6.10
C ASP A 273 11.05 2.86 5.61
N ILE A 274 10.49 1.95 6.41
CA ILE A 274 10.24 0.56 6.04
C ILE A 274 8.74 0.38 5.80
N THR A 275 8.35 -0.07 4.61
CA THR A 275 7.00 -0.59 4.37
C THR A 275 6.99 -2.09 4.62
N VAL A 276 6.28 -2.52 5.65
CA VAL A 276 6.08 -3.94 5.94
C VAL A 276 4.97 -4.49 5.05
N GLU A 277 5.32 -5.30 4.07
CA GLU A 277 4.36 -5.88 3.13
C GLU A 277 3.89 -7.27 3.59
N ALA A 278 2.63 -7.33 4.02
CA ALA A 278 1.92 -8.55 4.38
C ALA A 278 1.37 -9.26 3.12
N ASP A 279 0.33 -10.08 3.26
CA ASP A 279 -0.39 -10.64 2.12
C ASP A 279 -0.94 -9.54 1.19
N SER A 280 -0.53 -9.59 -0.07
CA SER A 280 -0.75 -8.52 -1.05
C SER A 280 -0.98 -9.07 -2.46
N GLY A 281 -1.49 -8.23 -3.37
CA GLY A 281 -1.57 -8.57 -4.80
C GLY A 281 -0.20 -8.53 -5.46
N GLY A 282 0.04 -9.39 -6.45
CA GLY A 282 1.37 -9.52 -7.06
C GLY A 282 2.30 -10.38 -6.20
N HIS A 283 3.61 -10.10 -6.21
CA HIS A 283 4.57 -10.89 -5.45
C HIS A 283 4.32 -10.77 -3.95
N THR A 284 4.09 -11.91 -3.28
CA THR A 284 3.84 -11.95 -1.85
C THR A 284 4.25 -13.30 -1.26
N ASP A 285 4.72 -13.26 0.00
CA ASP A 285 4.96 -14.44 0.84
C ASP A 285 3.70 -14.83 1.66
N ASN A 286 2.55 -14.18 1.42
CA ASN A 286 1.26 -14.40 2.12
C ASN A 286 1.34 -14.27 3.65
N ARG A 287 2.15 -13.34 4.15
CA ARG A 287 2.38 -13.19 5.60
C ARG A 287 1.19 -12.48 6.27
N PRO A 288 0.72 -12.95 7.43
CA PRO A 288 -0.32 -12.25 8.18
C PRO A 288 0.16 -10.89 8.70
N LEU A 289 -0.56 -9.82 8.37
CA LEU A 289 -0.22 -8.46 8.79
C LEU A 289 -0.10 -8.35 10.32
N VAL A 290 -1.06 -8.93 11.04
CA VAL A 290 -1.18 -8.87 12.50
C VAL A 290 0.00 -9.51 13.25
N SER A 291 0.77 -10.38 12.58
CA SER A 291 1.99 -10.98 13.15
C SER A 291 3.25 -10.31 12.62
N LEU A 292 3.24 -9.91 11.35
CA LEU A 292 4.42 -9.35 10.69
C LEU A 292 4.76 -7.95 11.18
N LEU A 293 3.77 -7.05 11.30
CA LEU A 293 4.00 -5.66 11.70
C LEU A 293 4.62 -5.54 13.10
N PRO A 294 4.08 -6.18 14.17
CA PRO A 294 4.70 -6.11 15.49
C PRO A 294 6.14 -6.63 15.51
N SER A 295 6.44 -7.69 14.74
CA SER A 295 7.80 -8.22 14.62
C SER A 295 8.74 -7.17 14.01
N MET A 296 8.34 -6.50 12.93
CA MET A 296 9.16 -5.47 12.28
C MET A 296 9.33 -4.21 13.13
N LEU A 297 8.32 -3.84 13.91
CA LEU A 297 8.42 -2.75 14.89
C LEU A 297 9.47 -3.06 15.97
N ALA A 298 9.46 -4.27 16.52
CA ALA A 298 10.49 -4.70 17.48
C ALA A 298 11.90 -4.64 16.88
N LEU A 299 12.06 -5.08 15.62
CA LEU A 299 13.34 -4.96 14.91
C LEU A 299 13.79 -3.49 14.75
N ARG A 300 12.86 -2.59 14.42
CA ARG A 300 13.17 -1.16 14.35
C ARG A 300 13.64 -0.64 15.70
N ASP A 301 12.97 -0.98 16.79
CA ASP A 301 13.31 -0.53 18.14
C ASP A 301 14.70 -1.04 18.58
N GLU A 302 15.01 -2.31 18.30
CA GLU A 302 16.34 -2.92 18.51
C GLU A 302 17.44 -2.12 17.81
N ILE A 303 17.26 -1.85 16.51
CA ILE A 303 18.28 -1.16 15.69
C ILE A 303 18.35 0.33 16.04
N GLN A 304 17.22 0.98 16.31
CA GLN A 304 17.20 2.37 16.75
C GLN A 304 17.96 2.55 18.07
N THR A 305 17.86 1.60 19.00
CA THR A 305 18.62 1.61 20.25
C THR A 305 20.11 1.38 20.00
N GLN A 306 20.46 0.48 19.08
CA GLN A 306 21.85 0.20 18.73
C GLN A 306 22.58 1.39 18.09
N TYR A 307 21.94 2.06 17.12
CA TYR A 307 22.59 3.13 16.33
C TYR A 307 22.26 4.54 16.82
N ASN A 308 21.19 4.70 17.61
CA ASN A 308 20.73 5.97 18.15
C ASN A 308 20.63 7.08 17.08
N TYR A 309 20.01 6.75 15.94
CA TYR A 309 19.83 7.72 14.85
C TYR A 309 19.06 8.95 15.34
N LYS A 310 19.51 10.14 14.91
CA LYS A 310 18.87 11.42 15.28
C LYS A 310 17.38 11.46 14.90
N LYS A 311 17.03 10.92 13.73
CA LYS A 311 15.65 10.69 13.31
C LYS A 311 15.35 9.20 13.46
N ALA A 312 14.30 8.88 14.20
CA ALA A 312 13.86 7.51 14.34
C ALA A 312 13.36 6.96 13.01
N ILE A 313 13.74 5.73 12.68
CA ILE A 313 13.24 5.07 11.48
C ILE A 313 11.76 4.72 11.67
N ARG A 314 10.98 4.94 10.62
CA ARG A 314 9.54 4.70 10.63
C ARG A 314 9.21 3.37 9.98
N VAL A 315 8.18 2.72 10.49
CA VAL A 315 7.66 1.45 9.95
C VAL A 315 6.21 1.66 9.57
N GLY A 316 5.92 1.68 8.29
CA GLY A 316 4.57 1.63 7.74
C GLY A 316 4.17 0.21 7.37
N VAL A 317 2.95 0.05 6.87
CA VAL A 317 2.38 -1.27 6.57
C VAL A 317 1.60 -1.29 5.26
N ALA A 318 1.72 -2.39 4.52
CA ALA A 318 1.02 -2.70 3.28
C ALA A 318 0.45 -4.12 3.32
N GLY A 319 -0.48 -4.41 2.39
CA GLY A 319 -1.11 -5.73 2.26
C GLY A 319 -2.36 -5.87 3.12
N GLY A 320 -3.49 -6.23 2.50
CA GLY A 320 -4.79 -6.33 3.19
C GLY A 320 -5.46 -5.01 3.59
N ILE A 321 -4.85 -3.84 3.31
CA ILE A 321 -5.41 -2.52 3.64
C ILE A 321 -6.23 -2.01 2.46
N ALA A 322 -7.53 -1.83 2.69
CA ALA A 322 -8.48 -1.59 1.61
C ALA A 322 -9.64 -0.67 2.01
N GLU A 323 -9.94 -0.57 3.29
CA GLU A 323 -11.11 0.15 3.81
C GLU A 323 -10.82 0.73 5.21
N PRO A 324 -11.66 1.62 5.74
CA PRO A 324 -11.41 2.32 7.01
C PRO A 324 -10.99 1.47 8.22
N ARG A 325 -11.52 0.27 8.42
CA ARG A 325 -11.23 -0.62 9.57
C ARG A 325 -9.84 -1.23 9.46
N SER A 326 -9.47 -1.74 8.29
CA SER A 326 -8.14 -2.32 8.00
C SER A 326 -7.05 -1.25 8.09
N ALA A 327 -7.32 -0.04 7.60
CA ALA A 327 -6.46 1.12 7.78
C ALA A 327 -6.30 1.50 9.26
N LEU A 328 -7.41 1.61 10.00
CA LEU A 328 -7.39 1.91 11.43
C LEU A 328 -6.63 0.82 12.22
N ALA A 329 -6.81 -0.46 11.87
CA ALA A 329 -6.10 -1.56 12.51
C ALA A 329 -4.58 -1.42 12.35
N GLY A 330 -4.10 -1.06 11.15
CA GLY A 330 -2.68 -0.76 10.90
C GLY A 330 -2.15 0.33 11.82
N PHE A 331 -2.84 1.46 11.92
CA PHE A 331 -2.46 2.55 12.83
C PHE A 331 -2.50 2.13 14.30
N MET A 332 -3.54 1.39 14.73
CA MET A 332 -3.67 0.90 16.11
C MET A 332 -2.58 -0.11 16.50
N MET A 333 -1.95 -0.77 15.52
CA MET A 333 -0.78 -1.64 15.74
C MET A 333 0.56 -0.90 15.72
N GLY A 334 0.56 0.42 15.51
CA GLY A 334 1.75 1.26 15.55
C GLY A 334 2.37 1.59 14.19
N ALA A 335 1.65 1.40 13.08
CA ALA A 335 2.14 1.81 11.77
C ALA A 335 2.30 3.34 11.67
N ALA A 336 3.46 3.78 11.20
CA ALA A 336 3.76 5.19 10.94
C ALA A 336 2.97 5.74 9.74
N TYR A 337 2.65 4.88 8.77
CA TYR A 337 1.82 5.16 7.60
C TYR A 337 1.25 3.85 7.04
N ILE A 338 0.21 3.96 6.22
CA ILE A 338 -0.40 2.82 5.52
C ILE A 338 -0.16 2.90 4.01
N VAL A 339 -0.14 1.74 3.35
CA VAL A 339 0.04 1.65 1.90
C VAL A 339 -1.06 0.79 1.29
N THR A 340 -1.69 1.31 0.23
CA THR A 340 -2.68 0.60 -0.57
C THR A 340 -2.09 0.20 -1.92
N GLY A 341 -2.63 -0.87 -2.52
CA GLY A 341 -2.17 -1.41 -3.81
C GLY A 341 -3.35 -1.83 -4.68
N SER A 342 -3.88 -3.03 -4.44
CA SER A 342 -4.93 -3.63 -5.28
C SER A 342 -6.10 -2.68 -5.57
N ILE A 343 -6.62 -1.96 -4.56
CA ILE A 343 -7.77 -1.05 -4.72
C ILE A 343 -7.48 0.08 -5.74
N ASN A 344 -6.23 0.57 -5.77
CA ASN A 344 -5.82 1.67 -6.65
C ASN A 344 -5.83 1.23 -8.11
N GLN A 345 -5.59 -0.05 -8.39
CA GLN A 345 -5.67 -0.60 -9.75
C GLN A 345 -7.07 -0.49 -10.36
N SER A 346 -8.12 -0.49 -9.52
CA SER A 346 -9.51 -0.31 -9.96
C SER A 346 -9.91 1.15 -10.18
N CYS A 347 -9.03 2.11 -9.86
CA CYS A 347 -9.31 3.54 -10.01
C CYS A 347 -9.15 3.99 -11.46
N VAL A 348 -9.88 5.04 -11.84
CA VAL A 348 -9.91 5.57 -13.20
C VAL A 348 -8.53 6.03 -13.66
N GLU A 349 -7.70 6.53 -12.74
CA GLU A 349 -6.35 7.01 -13.05
C GLU A 349 -5.36 5.87 -13.34
N SER A 350 -5.65 4.62 -12.94
CA SER A 350 -4.73 3.50 -13.16
C SER A 350 -4.47 3.24 -14.65
N GLY A 351 -3.23 2.87 -14.99
CA GLY A 351 -2.83 2.43 -16.32
C GLY A 351 -3.35 1.05 -16.75
N SER A 352 -4.28 0.44 -15.98
CA SER A 352 -4.98 -0.79 -16.39
C SER A 352 -6.06 -0.48 -17.44
N CYS A 353 -6.34 -1.43 -18.33
CA CYS A 353 -7.43 -1.25 -19.30
C CYS A 353 -8.81 -1.24 -18.62
N GLU A 354 -9.80 -0.70 -19.32
CA GLU A 354 -11.17 -0.57 -18.82
C GLU A 354 -11.79 -1.93 -18.45
N HIS A 355 -11.55 -2.98 -19.24
CA HIS A 355 -12.03 -4.32 -18.94
C HIS A 355 -11.49 -4.84 -17.60
N THR A 356 -10.20 -4.63 -17.33
CA THR A 356 -9.57 -5.01 -16.07
C THR A 356 -10.15 -4.24 -14.89
N LYS A 357 -10.39 -2.93 -15.02
CA LYS A 357 -11.03 -2.12 -13.97
C LYS A 357 -12.43 -2.61 -13.63
N GLN A 358 -13.21 -2.99 -14.64
CA GLN A 358 -14.54 -3.57 -14.47
C GLN A 358 -14.51 -4.93 -13.76
N LEU A 359 -13.56 -5.82 -14.13
CA LEU A 359 -13.38 -7.09 -13.44
C LEU A 359 -12.98 -6.91 -11.98
N LEU A 360 -12.06 -5.98 -11.69
CA LEU A 360 -11.62 -5.68 -10.33
C LEU A 360 -12.76 -5.17 -9.45
N ALA A 361 -13.70 -4.40 -10.00
CA ALA A 361 -14.89 -3.94 -9.26
C ALA A 361 -15.88 -5.05 -8.89
N GLN A 362 -15.80 -6.20 -9.55
CA GLN A 362 -16.64 -7.37 -9.29
C GLN A 362 -15.95 -8.42 -8.41
N ALA A 363 -14.66 -8.24 -8.12
CA ALA A 363 -13.88 -9.22 -7.38
C ALA A 363 -14.35 -9.34 -5.92
N GLU A 364 -14.54 -10.56 -5.46
CA GLU A 364 -14.75 -10.89 -4.05
C GLU A 364 -13.44 -11.32 -3.39
N MET A 365 -13.44 -11.41 -2.07
CA MET A 365 -12.23 -11.78 -1.32
C MET A 365 -11.69 -13.16 -1.74
N ALA A 366 -12.58 -14.09 -2.10
CA ALA A 366 -12.24 -15.44 -2.53
C ALA A 366 -11.85 -15.55 -4.01
N ASP A 367 -11.91 -14.46 -4.78
CA ASP A 367 -11.67 -14.44 -6.24
C ASP A 367 -10.20 -14.28 -6.62
N VAL A 368 -9.29 -14.55 -5.70
CA VAL A 368 -7.84 -14.52 -5.93
C VAL A 368 -7.21 -15.91 -5.71
N MET A 369 -6.03 -16.11 -6.28
CA MET A 369 -5.18 -17.28 -6.00
C MET A 369 -3.71 -17.00 -6.34
N MET A 370 -2.82 -17.85 -5.84
CA MET A 370 -1.42 -17.83 -6.23
C MET A 370 -1.22 -18.51 -7.59
N ALA A 371 -0.44 -17.87 -8.47
CA ALA A 371 -0.04 -18.39 -9.78
C ALA A 371 1.47 -18.25 -9.98
N PRO A 372 2.10 -19.10 -10.81
CA PRO A 372 3.52 -18.96 -11.16
C PRO A 372 3.87 -17.58 -11.71
N ALA A 373 4.94 -16.99 -11.19
CA ALA A 373 5.47 -15.71 -11.65
C ALA A 373 6.30 -15.89 -12.94
N ALA A 374 6.37 -14.85 -13.77
CA ALA A 374 7.16 -14.87 -15.00
C ALA A 374 8.67 -14.75 -14.71
N ASP A 375 9.00 -13.92 -13.73
CA ASP A 375 10.31 -13.82 -13.11
C ASP A 375 10.50 -14.97 -12.12
N MET A 376 11.70 -15.57 -12.13
CA MET A 376 12.03 -16.72 -11.27
C MET A 376 11.03 -17.90 -11.40
N PHE A 377 10.36 -18.03 -12.55
CA PHE A 377 9.46 -19.14 -12.87
C PHE A 377 10.11 -20.50 -12.60
N GLU A 378 11.37 -20.64 -13.00
CA GLU A 378 12.18 -21.84 -12.85
C GLU A 378 12.38 -22.23 -11.37
N MET A 379 12.34 -21.25 -10.46
CA MET A 379 12.48 -21.43 -9.01
C MET A 379 11.14 -21.67 -8.29
N GLY A 380 10.02 -21.64 -9.02
CA GLY A 380 8.69 -21.87 -8.45
C GLY A 380 8.13 -20.69 -7.66
N VAL A 381 8.66 -19.48 -7.88
CA VAL A 381 8.10 -18.26 -7.30
C VAL A 381 6.68 -18.05 -7.81
N LYS A 382 5.81 -17.61 -6.91
CA LYS A 382 4.40 -17.33 -7.20
C LYS A 382 4.06 -15.88 -6.86
N LEU A 383 2.95 -15.43 -7.42
CA LEU A 383 2.34 -14.14 -7.16
C LEU A 383 0.82 -14.30 -7.05
N GLN A 384 0.16 -13.39 -6.34
CA GLN A 384 -1.28 -13.40 -6.11
C GLN A 384 -2.02 -12.63 -7.21
N VAL A 385 -2.98 -13.29 -7.85
CA VAL A 385 -3.71 -12.80 -9.02
C VAL A 385 -5.21 -13.04 -8.89
N LEU A 386 -5.99 -12.24 -9.62
CA LEU A 386 -7.41 -12.48 -9.83
C LEU A 386 -7.62 -13.77 -10.63
N LYS A 387 -8.57 -14.61 -10.21
CA LYS A 387 -9.04 -15.81 -10.94
C LYS A 387 -10.46 -15.67 -11.49
N ARG A 388 -11.20 -14.63 -11.12
CA ARG A 388 -12.52 -14.32 -11.69
C ARG A 388 -12.36 -13.63 -13.04
N GLY A 389 -13.13 -14.08 -14.03
CA GLY A 389 -13.14 -13.48 -15.37
C GLY A 389 -11.90 -13.75 -16.22
N THR A 390 -10.92 -14.50 -15.72
CA THR A 390 -9.68 -14.85 -16.45
C THR A 390 -9.29 -16.30 -16.15
N MET A 391 -8.70 -16.97 -17.14
CA MET A 391 -8.13 -18.32 -17.03
C MET A 391 -6.61 -18.30 -16.80
N PHE A 392 -6.00 -17.12 -16.72
CA PHE A 392 -4.55 -16.97 -16.53
C PHE A 392 -4.01 -17.83 -15.38
N PRO A 393 -4.57 -17.79 -14.14
CA PRO A 393 -3.95 -18.50 -13.02
C PRO A 393 -3.89 -20.01 -13.24
N MET A 394 -4.96 -20.58 -13.80
CA MET A 394 -5.07 -22.01 -14.13
C MET A 394 -4.11 -22.39 -15.27
N ARG A 395 -4.01 -21.55 -16.30
CA ARG A 395 -3.09 -21.75 -17.43
C ARG A 395 -1.62 -21.67 -16.97
N ALA A 396 -1.28 -20.67 -16.16
CA ALA A 396 0.05 -20.50 -15.60
C ALA A 396 0.46 -21.70 -14.71
N GLN A 397 -0.45 -22.15 -13.84
CA GLN A 397 -0.24 -23.34 -13.01
C GLN A 397 0.02 -24.59 -13.88
N LYS A 398 -0.76 -24.79 -14.94
CA LYS A 398 -0.55 -25.88 -15.90
C LYS A 398 0.81 -25.81 -16.60
N LEU A 399 1.26 -24.62 -17.00
CA LEU A 399 2.60 -24.44 -17.57
C LEU A 399 3.69 -24.85 -16.58
N TYR A 400 3.54 -24.51 -15.30
CA TYR A 400 4.51 -24.91 -14.28
C TYR A 400 4.49 -26.41 -13.98
N GLU A 401 3.32 -27.05 -13.97
CA GLU A 401 3.19 -28.51 -13.86
C GLU A 401 3.91 -29.23 -14.99
N LEU A 402 3.70 -28.79 -16.24
CA LEU A 402 4.40 -29.33 -17.40
C LEU A 402 5.90 -29.07 -17.32
N TYR A 403 6.30 -27.87 -16.91
CA TYR A 403 7.71 -27.53 -16.72
C TYR A 403 8.37 -28.46 -15.71
N ARG A 404 7.70 -28.79 -14.61
CA ARG A 404 8.25 -29.72 -13.61
C ARG A 404 8.29 -31.17 -14.10
N ALA A 405 7.28 -31.61 -14.83
CA ALA A 405 7.11 -33.01 -15.22
C ALA A 405 8.01 -33.48 -16.38
N TYR A 406 8.43 -32.58 -17.27
CA TYR A 406 9.14 -32.95 -18.51
C TYR A 406 10.47 -32.21 -18.67
N ASP A 407 11.49 -32.85 -19.23
CA ASP A 407 12.83 -32.25 -19.37
C ASP A 407 13.00 -31.34 -20.60
N SER A 408 12.06 -31.40 -21.55
CA SER A 408 12.04 -30.55 -22.73
C SER A 408 10.60 -30.31 -23.20
N ILE A 409 10.42 -29.30 -24.05
CA ILE A 409 9.11 -29.03 -24.67
C ILE A 409 8.69 -30.19 -25.57
N GLU A 410 9.64 -30.85 -26.24
CA GLU A 410 9.39 -31.99 -27.13
C GLU A 410 8.97 -33.27 -26.39
N ALA A 411 9.37 -33.41 -25.11
CA ALA A 411 8.99 -34.54 -24.25
C ALA A 411 7.53 -34.47 -23.76
N ILE A 412 6.86 -33.32 -23.88
CA ILE A 412 5.45 -33.17 -23.51
C ILE A 412 4.58 -33.97 -24.51
N PRO A 413 3.62 -34.80 -24.03
CA PRO A 413 2.71 -35.56 -24.88
C PRO A 413 2.05 -34.66 -25.93
N LEU A 414 1.95 -35.16 -27.17
CA LEU A 414 1.46 -34.39 -28.32
C LEU A 414 0.11 -33.74 -28.04
N ALA A 415 -0.84 -34.48 -27.46
CA ALA A 415 -2.15 -33.97 -27.11
C ALA A 415 -2.12 -32.78 -26.13
N GLU A 416 -1.16 -32.74 -25.21
CA GLU A 416 -0.99 -31.60 -24.29
C GLU A 416 -0.32 -30.41 -24.98
N ARG A 417 0.65 -30.65 -25.87
CA ARG A 417 1.24 -29.58 -26.70
C ARG A 417 0.20 -28.91 -27.59
N GLU A 418 -0.63 -29.69 -28.28
CA GLU A 418 -1.70 -29.15 -29.13
C GLU A 418 -2.72 -28.31 -28.33
N LYS A 419 -3.01 -28.71 -27.08
CA LYS A 419 -3.86 -27.89 -26.19
C LYS A 419 -3.18 -26.57 -25.84
N LEU A 420 -1.89 -26.57 -25.53
CA LEU A 420 -1.14 -25.34 -25.25
C LEU A 420 -1.17 -24.40 -26.47
N GLU A 421 -0.89 -24.93 -27.66
CA GLU A 421 -0.88 -24.16 -28.91
C GLU A 421 -2.26 -23.56 -29.21
N LYS A 422 -3.35 -24.32 -29.03
CA LYS A 422 -4.72 -23.85 -29.32
C LYS A 422 -5.28 -22.91 -28.24
N GLN A 423 -5.06 -23.21 -26.96
CA GLN A 423 -5.78 -22.57 -25.86
C GLN A 423 -4.97 -21.53 -25.10
N VAL A 424 -3.64 -21.64 -25.07
CA VAL A 424 -2.76 -20.77 -24.28
C VAL A 424 -1.98 -19.84 -25.21
N PHE A 425 -1.13 -20.42 -26.05
CA PHE A 425 -0.28 -19.63 -26.94
C PHE A 425 -1.06 -19.02 -28.11
N ARG A 426 -2.09 -19.71 -28.61
CA ARG A 426 -2.80 -19.39 -29.86
C ARG A 426 -1.84 -19.21 -31.04
N LYS A 427 -0.77 -19.99 -31.00
CA LYS A 427 0.37 -20.06 -31.92
C LYS A 427 0.98 -21.44 -31.74
N THR A 428 1.66 -21.92 -32.77
CA THR A 428 2.52 -23.08 -32.63
C THR A 428 3.66 -22.78 -31.66
N ILE A 429 4.16 -23.79 -30.97
CA ILE A 429 5.31 -23.68 -30.08
C ILE A 429 6.54 -23.17 -30.85
N ALA A 430 6.68 -23.56 -32.12
CA ALA A 430 7.76 -23.10 -32.99
C ALA A 430 7.70 -21.58 -33.20
N GLU A 431 6.54 -21.02 -33.52
CA GLU A 431 6.35 -19.56 -33.68
C GLU A 431 6.60 -18.79 -32.37
N VAL A 432 6.18 -19.35 -31.22
CA VAL A 432 6.46 -18.75 -29.91
C VAL A 432 7.96 -18.72 -29.65
N TRP A 433 8.66 -19.82 -29.95
CA TRP A 433 10.11 -19.90 -29.79
C TRP A 433 10.83 -18.91 -30.70
N GLU A 434 10.46 -18.83 -31.97
CA GLU A 434 11.05 -17.88 -32.92
C GLU A 434 10.91 -16.43 -32.44
N GLY A 435 9.71 -16.02 -32.02
CA GLY A 435 9.50 -14.69 -31.44
C GLY A 435 10.31 -14.44 -30.16
N THR A 436 10.49 -15.47 -29.34
CA THR A 436 11.33 -15.40 -28.13
C THR A 436 12.81 -15.23 -28.49
N VAL A 437 13.30 -15.93 -29.52
CA VAL A 437 14.65 -15.78 -30.05
C VAL A 437 14.87 -14.36 -30.54
N THR A 438 13.96 -13.81 -31.35
CA THR A 438 14.06 -12.41 -31.85
C THR A 438 14.15 -11.41 -30.70
N TYR A 439 13.29 -11.57 -29.68
CA TYR A 439 13.28 -10.69 -28.50
C TYR A 439 14.59 -10.79 -27.69
N LEU A 440 15.08 -12.00 -27.43
CA LEU A 440 16.30 -12.22 -26.65
C LEU A 440 17.56 -11.81 -27.41
N SER A 441 17.62 -11.97 -28.72
CA SER A 441 18.75 -11.51 -29.53
C SER A 441 18.98 -10.00 -29.42
N GLN A 442 17.93 -9.22 -29.17
CA GLN A 442 18.04 -7.77 -29.02
C GLN A 442 18.34 -7.33 -27.59
N ARG A 443 17.81 -8.05 -26.59
CA ARG A 443 17.87 -7.61 -25.18
C ARG A 443 18.83 -8.40 -24.30
N ASN A 444 19.01 -9.70 -24.57
CA ASN A 444 19.82 -10.58 -23.74
C ASN A 444 20.38 -11.78 -24.54
N PRO A 445 21.37 -11.56 -25.42
CA PRO A 445 21.96 -12.62 -26.26
C PRO A 445 22.56 -13.78 -25.47
N GLU A 446 23.07 -13.51 -24.27
CA GLU A 446 23.64 -14.54 -23.39
C GLU A 446 22.60 -15.57 -22.93
N LYS A 447 21.38 -15.12 -22.59
CA LYS A 447 20.26 -16.02 -22.27
C LYS A 447 19.90 -16.91 -23.46
N LEU A 448 19.93 -16.36 -24.67
CA LEU A 448 19.67 -17.13 -25.88
C LEU A 448 20.72 -18.24 -26.07
N ALA A 449 22.01 -17.91 -25.93
CA ALA A 449 23.09 -18.90 -26.04
C ALA A 449 22.94 -20.05 -25.02
N LYS A 450 22.52 -19.75 -23.79
CA LYS A 450 22.23 -20.77 -22.77
C LYS A 450 21.06 -21.68 -23.15
N ALA A 451 20.04 -21.15 -23.82
CA ALA A 451 18.83 -21.88 -24.18
C ALA A 451 19.05 -22.91 -25.29
N VAL A 452 19.95 -22.64 -26.25
CA VAL A 452 20.24 -23.56 -27.36
C VAL A 452 20.71 -24.93 -26.86
N ASN A 453 21.50 -24.96 -25.79
CA ASN A 453 22.09 -26.19 -25.23
C ASN A 453 21.36 -26.71 -23.99
N ASN A 454 20.21 -26.13 -23.63
CA ASN A 454 19.45 -26.52 -22.44
C ASN A 454 17.95 -26.60 -22.78
N PRO A 455 17.44 -27.80 -23.16
CA PRO A 455 16.04 -27.99 -23.54
C PRO A 455 15.03 -27.58 -22.46
N LYS A 456 15.39 -27.75 -21.19
CA LYS A 456 14.58 -27.33 -20.04
C LYS A 456 14.45 -25.81 -19.98
N PHE A 457 15.57 -25.12 -20.16
CA PHE A 457 15.61 -23.66 -20.17
C PHE A 457 14.90 -23.07 -21.39
N LYS A 458 15.05 -23.68 -22.58
CA LYS A 458 14.25 -23.36 -23.77
C LYS A 458 12.75 -23.44 -23.47
N MET A 459 12.30 -24.54 -22.85
CA MET A 459 10.90 -24.70 -22.44
C MET A 459 10.45 -23.61 -21.46
N ALA A 460 11.27 -23.27 -20.46
CA ALA A 460 10.97 -22.17 -19.53
C ALA A 460 10.78 -20.84 -20.26
N LEU A 461 11.65 -20.50 -21.21
CA LEU A 461 11.54 -19.26 -21.99
C LEU A 461 10.27 -19.21 -22.84
N ILE A 462 9.88 -20.33 -23.46
CA ILE A 462 8.61 -20.45 -24.20
C ILE A 462 7.41 -20.23 -23.26
N PHE A 463 7.43 -20.78 -22.05
CA PHE A 463 6.33 -20.60 -21.10
C PHE A 463 6.29 -19.17 -20.55
N ARG A 464 7.45 -18.58 -20.28
CA ARG A 464 7.60 -17.20 -19.82
C ARG A 464 7.16 -16.17 -20.86
N TRP A 465 7.12 -16.51 -22.14
CA TRP A 465 6.47 -15.68 -23.16
C TRP A 465 5.00 -15.41 -22.81
N TYR A 466 4.24 -16.47 -22.45
CA TYR A 466 2.84 -16.32 -22.05
C TYR A 466 2.72 -15.56 -20.73
N LEU A 467 3.50 -15.96 -19.73
CA LEU A 467 3.46 -15.32 -18.40
C LEU A 467 3.80 -13.82 -18.49
N GLY A 468 4.81 -13.44 -19.26
CA GLY A 468 5.20 -12.04 -19.42
C GLY A 468 4.21 -11.21 -20.24
N LEU A 469 3.67 -11.77 -21.33
CA LEU A 469 2.70 -11.04 -22.16
C LEU A 469 1.31 -10.92 -21.52
N SER A 470 0.91 -11.89 -20.69
CA SER A 470 -0.40 -11.88 -20.02
C SER A 470 -0.64 -10.65 -19.16
N SER A 471 0.39 -10.11 -18.50
CA SER A 471 0.31 -8.83 -17.79
C SER A 471 0.18 -7.65 -18.76
N ARG A 472 0.94 -7.65 -19.86
CA ARG A 472 0.85 -6.58 -20.88
C ARG A 472 -0.51 -6.53 -21.55
N TRP A 473 -1.10 -7.68 -21.87
CA TRP A 473 -2.43 -7.78 -22.47
C TRP A 473 -3.51 -7.14 -21.58
N SER A 474 -3.42 -7.37 -20.27
CA SER A 474 -4.32 -6.72 -19.30
C SER A 474 -4.14 -5.20 -19.26
N ASN A 475 -2.91 -4.70 -19.37
CA ASN A 475 -2.64 -3.27 -19.31
C ASN A 475 -3.09 -2.57 -20.60
N SER A 476 -2.77 -3.13 -21.77
CA SER A 476 -3.11 -2.55 -23.07
C SER A 476 -4.55 -2.80 -23.51
N GLY A 477 -5.26 -3.75 -22.88
CA GLY A 477 -6.60 -4.15 -23.30
C GLY A 477 -6.58 -4.92 -24.62
N GLU A 478 -5.64 -5.86 -24.78
CA GLU A 478 -5.50 -6.68 -25.99
C GLU A 478 -6.76 -7.49 -26.29
N LYS A 479 -7.50 -7.08 -27.33
CA LYS A 479 -8.78 -7.69 -27.70
C LYS A 479 -8.62 -9.18 -28.03
N GLY A 480 -9.53 -9.98 -27.50
CA GLY A 480 -9.52 -11.44 -27.66
C GLY A 480 -8.60 -12.17 -26.68
N ARG A 481 -7.78 -11.46 -25.89
CA ARG A 481 -6.92 -12.04 -24.84
C ARG A 481 -7.47 -11.84 -23.43
N GLU A 482 -8.72 -11.40 -23.26
CA GLU A 482 -9.34 -11.10 -21.97
C GLU A 482 -9.26 -12.29 -21.00
N VAL A 483 -9.53 -13.50 -21.49
CA VAL A 483 -9.41 -14.76 -20.72
C VAL A 483 -7.96 -15.13 -20.34
N ASP A 484 -6.97 -14.42 -20.88
CA ASP A 484 -5.54 -14.62 -20.63
C ASP A 484 -4.94 -13.48 -19.79
N TYR A 485 -5.74 -12.51 -19.35
CA TYR A 485 -5.23 -11.36 -18.59
C TYR A 485 -4.69 -11.80 -17.23
N GLN A 486 -3.43 -11.46 -16.97
CA GLN A 486 -2.83 -11.55 -15.65
C GLN A 486 -3.06 -10.24 -14.91
N ILE A 487 -3.86 -10.31 -13.84
CA ILE A 487 -4.26 -9.16 -13.04
C ILE A 487 -3.79 -9.39 -11.61
N TRP A 488 -2.78 -8.64 -11.17
CA TRP A 488 -2.22 -8.76 -9.82
C TRP A 488 -3.17 -8.16 -8.79
N CYS A 489 -3.81 -9.03 -7.99
CA CYS A 489 -4.86 -8.61 -7.09
C CYS A 489 -4.82 -9.47 -5.84
N GLY A 490 -4.88 -8.84 -4.66
CA GLY A 490 -5.02 -9.53 -3.37
C GLY A 490 -6.47 -9.47 -2.85
N PRO A 491 -6.75 -10.16 -1.73
CA PRO A 491 -8.08 -10.19 -1.11
C PRO A 491 -8.59 -8.81 -0.66
N ALA A 492 -7.67 -7.84 -0.50
CA ALA A 492 -7.98 -6.43 -0.25
C ALA A 492 -9.01 -5.85 -1.22
N MET A 493 -8.98 -6.20 -2.51
CA MET A 493 -9.98 -5.71 -3.47
C MET A 493 -11.39 -6.15 -3.11
N GLY A 494 -11.57 -7.41 -2.68
CA GLY A 494 -12.86 -7.92 -2.24
C GLY A 494 -13.39 -7.18 -1.01
N GLY A 495 -12.53 -6.97 0.00
CA GLY A 495 -12.89 -6.19 1.18
C GLY A 495 -13.29 -4.74 0.85
N PHE A 496 -12.60 -4.10 -0.10
CA PHE A 496 -13.00 -2.79 -0.61
C PHE A 496 -14.35 -2.84 -1.31
N ASN A 497 -14.57 -3.80 -2.21
CA ASN A 497 -15.82 -3.93 -2.96
C ASN A 497 -17.02 -4.20 -2.03
N ASP A 498 -16.82 -4.97 -0.95
CA ASP A 498 -17.85 -5.16 0.09
C ASP A 498 -18.13 -3.88 0.86
N TRP A 499 -17.09 -3.12 1.22
CA TRP A 499 -17.25 -1.84 1.90
C TRP A 499 -17.98 -0.79 1.06
N VAL A 500 -17.67 -0.69 -0.23
CA VAL A 500 -18.30 0.31 -1.12
C VAL A 500 -19.63 -0.16 -1.73
N ARG A 501 -20.11 -1.36 -1.38
CA ARG A 501 -21.34 -1.93 -1.93
C ARG A 501 -22.54 -1.03 -1.62
N GLY A 502 -23.31 -0.71 -2.66
CA GLY A 502 -24.47 0.20 -2.55
C GLY A 502 -24.14 1.68 -2.47
N SER A 503 -22.85 2.05 -2.56
CA SER A 503 -22.41 3.45 -2.66
C SER A 503 -22.09 3.84 -4.11
N TYR A 504 -21.80 5.12 -4.32
CA TYR A 504 -21.32 5.62 -5.61
C TYR A 504 -19.96 5.01 -6.03
N LEU A 505 -19.11 4.58 -5.08
CA LEU A 505 -17.81 3.95 -5.37
C LEU A 505 -17.93 2.48 -5.82
N ALA A 506 -19.13 1.88 -5.75
CA ALA A 506 -19.37 0.57 -6.36
C ALA A 506 -19.08 0.59 -7.86
N GLU A 507 -19.39 1.71 -8.54
CA GLU A 507 -19.15 1.92 -9.96
C GLU A 507 -17.67 2.26 -10.25
N PRO A 508 -16.97 1.49 -11.10
CA PRO A 508 -15.54 1.72 -11.39
C PRO A 508 -15.22 3.14 -11.87
N LYS A 509 -16.11 3.73 -12.69
CA LYS A 509 -15.96 5.08 -13.23
C LYS A 509 -15.96 6.19 -12.17
N ASN A 510 -16.44 5.90 -10.96
CA ASN A 510 -16.46 6.84 -9.85
C ASN A 510 -15.25 6.65 -8.91
N ARG A 511 -14.42 5.61 -9.13
CA ARG A 511 -13.27 5.31 -8.28
C ARG A 511 -12.11 6.22 -8.66
N HIS A 512 -12.04 7.37 -8.03
CA HIS A 512 -10.88 8.26 -8.12
C HIS A 512 -9.90 7.97 -7.00
N VAL A 513 -8.62 7.80 -7.31
CA VAL A 513 -7.61 7.36 -6.33
C VAL A 513 -7.51 8.29 -5.11
N VAL A 514 -7.69 9.61 -5.32
CA VAL A 514 -7.69 10.61 -4.26
C VAL A 514 -8.95 10.50 -3.40
N ASP A 515 -10.11 10.29 -4.01
CA ASP A 515 -11.38 10.13 -3.28
C ASP A 515 -11.34 8.88 -2.40
N VAL A 516 -10.84 7.76 -2.94
CA VAL A 516 -10.65 6.52 -2.20
C VAL A 516 -9.74 6.74 -0.99
N ALA A 517 -8.60 7.43 -1.16
CA ALA A 517 -7.70 7.74 -0.05
C ALA A 517 -8.38 8.62 1.02
N ASN A 518 -9.14 9.64 0.61
CA ASN A 518 -9.88 10.53 1.52
C ASN A 518 -10.93 9.76 2.33
N GLN A 519 -11.73 8.92 1.67
CA GLN A 519 -12.77 8.12 2.32
C GLN A 519 -12.17 7.12 3.33
N ILE A 520 -11.03 6.49 2.99
CA ILE A 520 -10.33 5.60 3.92
C ILE A 520 -9.83 6.37 5.14
N MET A 521 -9.11 7.49 4.95
CA MET A 521 -8.53 8.25 6.06
C MET A 521 -9.59 8.90 6.96
N ASN A 522 -10.64 9.49 6.37
CA ASN A 522 -11.77 10.05 7.11
C ASN A 522 -12.52 8.96 7.87
N GLY A 523 -12.78 7.82 7.22
CA GLY A 523 -13.41 6.68 7.84
C GLY A 523 -12.60 6.12 9.01
N SER A 524 -11.28 6.01 8.88
CA SER A 524 -10.41 5.53 9.96
C SER A 524 -10.47 6.46 11.17
N ALA A 525 -10.42 7.78 10.96
CA ALA A 525 -10.54 8.75 12.03
C ALA A 525 -11.93 8.69 12.72
N TYR A 526 -12.99 8.55 11.93
CA TYR A 526 -14.34 8.33 12.46
C TYR A 526 -14.45 7.05 13.29
N LEU A 527 -13.97 5.93 12.77
CA LEU A 527 -14.04 4.64 13.46
C LEU A 527 -13.18 4.64 14.72
N TYR A 528 -12.05 5.36 14.75
CA TYR A 528 -11.29 5.58 15.97
C TYR A 528 -12.15 6.28 17.02
N ARG A 529 -12.83 7.38 16.67
CA ARG A 529 -13.73 8.10 17.59
C ARG A 529 -14.81 7.18 18.14
N ILE A 530 -15.47 6.41 17.28
CA ILE A 530 -16.51 5.47 17.71
C ILE A 530 -15.93 4.40 18.64
N GLN A 531 -14.76 3.84 18.32
CA GLN A 531 -14.15 2.82 19.15
C GLN A 531 -13.69 3.37 20.51
N SER A 532 -13.16 4.59 20.55
CA SER A 532 -12.79 5.29 21.78
C SER A 532 -14.00 5.53 22.68
N LEU A 533 -15.15 5.90 22.10
CA LEU A 533 -16.41 6.02 22.86
C LEU A 533 -16.91 4.65 23.37
N LYS A 534 -16.80 3.60 22.55
CA LYS A 534 -17.17 2.23 22.96
C LYS A 534 -16.33 1.71 24.12
N ILE A 535 -15.02 1.97 24.11
CA ILE A 535 -14.10 1.58 25.19
C ILE A 535 -14.46 2.33 26.49
N GLN A 536 -14.96 3.56 26.38
CA GLN A 536 -15.53 4.31 27.50
C GLN A 536 -16.94 3.82 27.91
N GLY A 537 -17.43 2.68 27.41
CA GLY A 537 -18.69 2.08 27.82
C GLY A 537 -19.91 2.47 26.99
N LEU A 538 -19.77 3.33 25.97
CA LEU A 538 -20.88 3.68 25.09
C LEU A 538 -21.26 2.51 24.18
N GLN A 539 -22.47 2.00 24.34
CA GLN A 539 -23.08 1.06 23.40
C GLN A 539 -23.81 1.88 22.33
N VAL A 540 -23.47 1.63 21.07
CA VAL A 540 -24.04 2.36 19.94
C VAL A 540 -24.69 1.39 18.94
N HIS A 541 -25.83 1.79 18.40
CA HIS A 541 -26.47 1.10 17.29
C HIS A 541 -25.55 1.03 16.05
N GLU A 542 -25.76 0.02 15.20
CA GLU A 542 -24.97 -0.24 13.99
C GLU A 542 -24.86 0.97 13.04
N PHE A 543 -25.97 1.69 12.85
CA PHE A 543 -26.04 2.99 12.15
C PHE A 543 -24.90 3.98 12.49
N TYR A 544 -24.44 4.04 13.76
CA TYR A 544 -23.31 4.88 14.17
C TYR A 544 -21.96 4.14 14.11
N SER A 545 -21.97 2.81 14.07
CA SER A 545 -20.76 1.96 14.11
C SER A 545 -20.08 1.76 12.76
N GLN A 546 -20.68 2.25 11.68
CA GLN A 546 -20.22 2.05 10.31
C GLN A 546 -19.91 3.38 9.63
N TYR A 547 -18.94 3.33 8.73
CA TYR A 547 -18.60 4.41 7.82
C TYR A 547 -18.73 3.88 6.39
N TYR A 548 -19.58 4.51 5.61
CA TYR A 548 -19.76 4.22 4.19
C TYR A 548 -19.60 5.52 3.40
N PRO A 549 -19.01 5.46 2.21
CA PRO A 549 -18.87 6.62 1.34
C PRO A 549 -20.26 7.01 0.81
N THR A 550 -20.76 8.18 1.18
CA THR A 550 -22.09 8.68 0.75
C THR A 550 -22.03 9.70 -0.37
N SER A 551 -20.93 10.46 -0.46
CA SER A 551 -20.69 11.47 -1.50
C SER A 551 -19.21 11.58 -1.82
N SER A 552 -18.88 11.99 -3.06
CA SER A 552 -17.51 12.30 -3.49
C SER A 552 -16.86 13.34 -2.56
N THR A 553 -15.56 13.17 -2.32
CA THR A 553 -14.71 14.16 -1.64
C THR A 553 -13.91 15.05 -2.60
N LEU A 554 -14.06 14.82 -3.92
CA LEU A 554 -13.48 15.63 -5.01
C LEU A 554 -14.40 16.74 -5.47
#